data_AF-A0A951QKT0-F1
#
_entry.id   AF-A0A951QKT0-F1
#
_cell.length_a   1.000
_cell.length_b   1.000
_cell.length_c   1.000
_cell.angle_alpha   90.00
_cell.angle_beta   90.00
_cell.angle_gamma   90.00
#
_symmetry.space_group_name_H-M   'P 1'
#
loop_
_entity.id
_entity.type
_entity.pdbx_description
1 polymer ?
#
loop_
_entity_poly.entity_id
_entity_poly.type
_entity_poly.pdbx_seq_one_letter_code
_entity_poly.pdbx_strand_id
1 'polypeptide(L)' 'MVFPLSYQDIAEGVIKWELSRPYRIAKDADGYCSHFDRQCKGCTVHDQRPIPCRAYDCRSDTRI' A
#
# COMPACT_ATOMS: atom_id res chain seq x y z
N MET A 1 18.00 14.89 8.77
CA MET A 1 16.81 14.59 9.61
C MET A 1 15.62 14.50 8.67
N VAL A 2 14.79 13.47 8.80
CA VAL A 2 13.62 13.26 7.92
C VAL A 2 12.38 13.51 8.73
N PHE A 3 11.54 14.45 8.28
CA PHE A 3 10.25 14.73 8.88
C PHE A 3 9.14 14.11 8.02
N PRO A 4 8.35 13.17 8.54
CA PRO A 4 7.20 12.66 7.82
C PRO A 4 6.12 13.75 7.72
N LEU A 5 5.48 13.85 6.56
CA LEU A 5 4.31 14.73 6.36
C LEU A 5 3.10 14.14 7.11
N SER A 6 2.28 15.00 7.69
CA SER A 6 0.99 14.61 8.26
C SER A 6 -0.04 14.37 7.15
N TYR A 7 -1.18 13.75 7.49
CA TYR A 7 -2.29 13.61 6.55
C TYR A 7 -2.77 14.97 6.02
N GLN A 8 -2.82 15.98 6.89
CA GLN A 8 -3.26 17.33 6.52
C GLN A 8 -2.34 17.96 5.47
N ASP A 9 -1.03 17.83 5.64
CA ASP A 9 -0.03 18.35 4.68
C ASP A 9 -0.20 17.75 3.27
N ILE A 10 -0.62 16.47 3.20
CA ILE A 10 -0.91 15.79 1.94
C ILE A 10 -2.27 16.25 1.36
N ALA A 11 -3.30 16.34 2.20
CA ALA A 11 -4.66 16.68 1.79
C ALA A 11 -4.79 18.11 1.24
N GLU A 12 -4.05 19.06 1.82
CA GLU A 12 -4.05 20.46 1.38
C GLU A 12 -3.35 20.67 0.03
N GLY A 13 -2.49 19.74 -0.40
CA GLY A 13 -1.84 19.77 -1.72
C GLY A 13 -0.86 20.93 -1.96
N VAL A 14 -0.57 21.73 -0.93
CA VAL A 14 0.34 22.89 -0.98
C VAL A 14 1.80 22.45 -0.96
N ILE A 15 2.12 21.41 -0.20
CA ILE A 15 3.50 20.95 0.00
C ILE A 15 3.90 19.96 -1.11
N LYS A 16 5.04 20.24 -1.75
CA LYS A 16 5.68 19.35 -2.73
C LYS A 16 6.58 18.35 -2.00
N TRP A 17 6.62 17.11 -2.51
CA TRP A 17 7.26 16.00 -1.82
C TRP A 17 7.96 15.04 -2.76
N GLU A 18 8.95 14.32 -2.23
CA GLU A 18 9.80 13.40 -3.00
C GLU A 18 9.10 12.06 -3.24
N LEU A 19 8.74 11.79 -4.51
CA LEU A 19 8.17 10.53 -4.97
C LEU A 19 9.10 9.31 -4.80
N SER A 20 10.40 9.56 -4.58
CA SER A 20 11.44 8.53 -4.42
C SER A 20 11.31 7.73 -3.12
N ARG A 21 10.44 8.15 -2.19
CA ARG A 21 10.08 7.40 -0.98
C ARG A 21 8.66 6.86 -1.14
N PRO A 22 8.49 5.66 -1.71
CA PRO A 22 7.22 5.23 -2.26
C PRO A 22 6.16 5.07 -1.17
N TYR A 23 4.98 5.61 -1.48
CA TYR A 23 3.70 5.29 -0.87
C TYR A 23 3.62 3.78 -0.60
N ARG A 24 3.49 3.41 0.67
CA ARG A 24 3.23 2.03 1.03
C ARG A 24 1.76 1.73 0.79
N ILE A 25 1.47 0.52 0.33
CA ILE A 25 0.09 0.03 0.26
C ILE A 25 -0.51 0.11 1.67
N ALA A 26 -1.70 0.70 1.77
CA ALA A 26 -2.42 0.84 3.03
C ALA A 26 -2.69 -0.53 3.65
N LYS A 27 -2.64 -0.58 4.98
CA LYS A 27 -2.96 -1.77 5.76
C LYS A 27 -4.14 -1.46 6.66
N ASP A 28 -5.02 -2.43 6.84
CA ASP A 28 -6.08 -2.34 7.84
C ASP A 28 -5.54 -2.70 9.23
N ALA A 29 -6.39 -2.61 10.25
CA ALA A 29 -6.02 -2.84 11.65
C ALA A 29 -5.50 -4.26 11.93
N ASP A 30 -5.83 -5.22 11.07
CA ASP A 30 -5.34 -6.60 11.11
C ASP A 30 -3.92 -6.75 10.53
N GLY A 31 -3.33 -5.68 10.00
CA GLY A 31 -1.98 -5.68 9.43
C GLY A 31 -1.90 -6.18 7.99
N TYR A 32 -3.02 -6.61 7.41
CA TYR A 32 -3.15 -7.01 6.02
C TYR A 32 -3.33 -5.80 5.11
N CYS A 33 -2.96 -5.96 3.83
CA CYS A 33 -3.24 -4.97 2.79
C CYS A 33 -4.75 -4.69 2.71
N SER A 34 -5.15 -3.42 2.59
CA SER A 34 -6.56 -3.02 2.50
C SER A 34 -7.30 -3.58 1.27
N HIS A 35 -6.58 -4.09 0.27
CA HIS A 35 -7.16 -4.75 -0.90
C HIS A 35 -7.29 -6.27 -0.78
N PHE A 36 -6.95 -6.85 0.36
CA PHE A 36 -7.18 -8.27 0.63
C PHE A 36 -8.65 -8.49 0.98
N ASP A 37 -9.37 -9.28 0.19
CA ASP A 37 -10.70 -9.75 0.52
C ASP A 37 -10.61 -10.91 1.51
N ARG A 38 -11.12 -10.69 2.73
CA ARG A 38 -11.09 -11.68 3.82
C ARG A 38 -12.11 -12.80 3.60
N GLN A 39 -13.19 -12.53 2.88
CA GLN A 39 -14.23 -13.53 2.59
C GLN A 39 -13.77 -14.46 1.48
N CYS A 40 -13.33 -13.90 0.35
CA CYS A 40 -12.90 -14.67 -0.81
C CYS A 40 -11.42 -15.11 -0.74
N LYS A 41 -10.66 -14.60 0.23
CA LYS A 41 -9.20 -14.81 0.39
C LYS A 41 -8.41 -14.44 -0.87
N GLY A 42 -8.77 -13.31 -1.49
CA GLY A 42 -8.21 -12.87 -2.78
C GLY A 42 -7.82 -11.39 -2.79
N CYS A 43 -7.09 -10.96 -3.82
CA CYS A 43 -6.82 -9.52 -4.02
C CYS A 43 -7.92 -8.90 -4.88
N THR A 44 -8.59 -7.86 -4.37
CA THR A 44 -9.70 -7.19 -5.08
C THR A 44 -9.24 -6.33 -6.27
N VAL A 45 -7.95 -6.02 -6.36
CA VAL A 45 -7.33 -5.18 -7.41
C VAL A 45 -6.28 -5.94 -8.23
N HIS A 46 -6.45 -7.26 -8.38
CA HIS A 46 -5.43 -8.16 -8.95
C HIS A 46 -4.86 -7.69 -10.30
N ASP A 47 -5.70 -7.20 -11.22
CA ASP A 47 -5.29 -6.69 -12.54
C ASP A 47 -4.54 -5.35 -12.46
N GLN A 48 -4.84 -4.53 -11.45
CA GLN A 48 -4.29 -3.20 -11.24
C GLN A 48 -3.11 -3.18 -10.24
N ARG A 49 -2.57 -4.36 -9.88
CA ARG A 49 -1.46 -4.45 -8.92
C ARG A 49 -0.26 -3.60 -9.36
N PRO A 50 0.41 -2.89 -8.43
CA PRO A 50 1.64 -2.19 -8.74
C PRO A 50 2.76 -3.17 -9.08
N ILE A 51 3.82 -2.70 -9.76
CA ILE A 51 4.94 -3.53 -10.24
C ILE A 51 5.50 -4.45 -9.14
N PRO A 52 5.75 -4.00 -7.90
CA PRO A 52 6.23 -4.90 -6.85
C PRO A 52 5.26 -6.07 -6.57
N CYS A 53 3.96 -5.83 -6.50
CA CYS A 53 2.95 -6.86 -6.27
C CYS A 53 2.62 -7.72 -7.52
N ARG A 54 3.14 -7.35 -8.70
CA ARG A 54 3.13 -8.21 -9.90
C ARG A 54 4.37 -9.07 -9.97
N ALA A 55 5.52 -8.52 -9.59
CA ALA A 55 6.79 -9.23 -9.48
C ALA A 55 6.81 -10.21 -8.29
N TYR A 56 5.92 -10.02 -7.32
CA TYR A 56 5.75 -10.85 -6.14
C TYR A 56 4.28 -11.27 -5.98
N ASP A 57 4.02 -12.57 -5.95
CA ASP A 57 2.69 -13.14 -5.70
C ASP A 57 2.55 -13.55 -4.23
N CYS A 58 1.78 -12.77 -3.46
CA CYS A 58 1.53 -13.02 -2.05
C CYS A 58 0.76 -14.32 -1.78
N ARG A 59 0.08 -14.92 -2.77
CA ARG A 59 -0.68 -16.17 -2.57
C ARG A 59 0.20 -17.36 -2.23
N SER A 60 1.47 -17.31 -2.60
CA SER A 60 2.44 -18.38 -2.38
C SER A 60 3.41 -18.09 -1.23
N ASP A 61 3.27 -16.95 -0.54
CA ASP A 61 4.16 -16.57 0.54
C ASP A 61 3.56 -16.96 1.89
N THR A 62 4.24 -17.85 2.61
CA THR A 62 3.80 -18.39 3.90
C THR A 62 4.04 -17.46 5.08
N ARG A 63 4.69 -16.31 4.87
CA ARG A 63 5.01 -15.33 5.92
C ARG A 63 3.91 -14.29 6.15
N ILE A 64 2.89 -14.26 5.29
CA ILE A 64 1.74 -13.34 5.32
C ILE A 64 0.43 -14.11 5.29
#